data_AF-A0A2X3EY86-F1
#
_entry.id   AF-A0A2X3EY86-F1
#
_cell.length_a   1.000
_cell.length_b   1.000
_cell.length_c   1.000
_cell.angle_alpha   90.00
_cell.angle_beta   90.00
_cell.angle_gamma   90.00
#
_symmetry.space_group_name_H-M   'P 1'
#
loop_
_entity.id
_entity.type
_entity.pdbx_description
1 polymer ?
#
loop_
_entity_poly.entity_id
_entity_poly.type
_entity_poly.pdbx_seq_one_letter_code
_entity_poly.pdbx_strand_id
1 'polypeptide(L)'
;MSLNMFWFLPTHGDGRYLGTEEGARPVDYGYLQQIAQTADRLGFTGVLIPTGRSCEDAWLVAASMIPVTQRLKFLVALRPSVVSPTVAARQAGDPGPAVKRPGAVQSGHRQRSCRTGRRRRLPRPHRAL
;
A
#
# COMPACT_ATOMS: atom_id res chain seq x y z
N MET A 1 -11.22 -11.41 -28.39
CA MET A 1 -11.51 -11.24 -26.95
C MET A 1 -10.38 -11.90 -26.16
N SER A 2 -9.64 -11.18 -25.32
CA SER A 2 -8.56 -11.76 -24.49
C SER A 2 -9.08 -12.08 -23.08
N LEU A 3 -8.65 -13.21 -22.51
CA LEU A 3 -8.98 -13.59 -21.14
C LEU A 3 -8.12 -12.82 -20.13
N ASN A 4 -8.74 -12.32 -19.06
CA ASN A 4 -8.03 -11.72 -17.93
C ASN A 4 -7.87 -12.76 -16.82
N MET A 5 -6.64 -13.19 -16.58
CA MET A 5 -6.34 -14.20 -15.57
C MET A 5 -6.03 -13.52 -14.24
N PHE A 6 -6.69 -13.96 -13.18
CA PHE A 6 -6.46 -13.49 -11.82
C PHE A 6 -5.99 -14.64 -10.93
N TRP A 7 -5.15 -14.32 -9.96
CA TRP A 7 -4.72 -15.26 -8.93
C TRP A 7 -5.33 -14.89 -7.57
N PHE A 8 -5.33 -15.82 -6.61
CA PHE A 8 -5.84 -15.60 -5.27
C PHE A 8 -4.68 -15.47 -4.28
N LEU A 9 -4.68 -14.43 -3.44
CA LEU A 9 -3.66 -14.24 -2.44
C LEU A 9 -4.10 -14.91 -1.12
N PRO A 10 -3.44 -15.97 -0.65
CA PRO A 10 -3.90 -16.76 0.49
C PRO A 10 -3.51 -16.08 1.80
N THR A 11 -4.26 -15.07 2.23
CA THR A 11 -3.98 -14.34 3.47
C THR A 11 -4.33 -15.19 4.71
N HIS A 12 -5.43 -15.93 4.68
CA HIS A 12 -5.88 -16.75 5.82
C HIS A 12 -5.12 -18.08 6.04
N GLY A 13 -4.23 -18.48 5.13
CA GLY A 13 -3.59 -19.79 5.19
C GLY A 13 -3.44 -20.39 3.82
N ASP A 14 -2.35 -21.13 3.63
CA ASP A 14 -2.09 -21.94 2.44
C ASP A 14 -1.63 -23.32 2.91
N GLY A 15 -1.93 -24.36 2.15
CA GLY A 15 -1.56 -25.71 2.54
C GLY A 15 -1.75 -26.68 1.38
N ARG A 16 -1.12 -27.85 1.51
CA ARG A 16 -1.28 -28.92 0.52
C ARG A 16 -2.62 -29.66 0.68
N TYR A 17 -3.13 -29.73 1.91
CA TYR A 17 -4.31 -30.49 2.27
C TYR A 17 -5.36 -29.57 2.89
N LEU A 18 -6.63 -29.87 2.63
CA LEU A 18 -7.76 -29.08 3.13
C LEU A 18 -8.16 -29.57 4.52
N GLY A 19 -8.50 -28.63 5.42
CA GLY A 19 -9.06 -28.95 6.75
C GLY A 19 -8.08 -29.61 7.72
N THR A 20 -6.77 -29.54 7.46
CA THR A 20 -5.71 -30.07 8.33
C THR A 20 -4.55 -29.09 8.37
N GLU A 21 -3.82 -29.10 9.49
CA GLU A 21 -2.56 -28.37 9.65
C GLU A 21 -1.37 -29.11 9.03
N GLU A 22 -1.57 -30.39 8.64
CA GLU A 22 -0.53 -31.16 7.97
C GLU A 22 -0.18 -30.50 6.62
N GLY A 23 1.09 -30.12 6.45
CA GLY A 23 1.53 -29.43 5.25
C GLY A 23 0.95 -28.02 5.07
N ALA A 24 0.41 -27.42 6.14
CA ALA A 24 0.08 -26.00 6.17
C ALA A 24 1.35 -25.16 6.08
N ARG A 25 1.24 -24.04 5.39
CA ARG A 25 2.29 -23.03 5.24
C ARG A 25 1.89 -21.78 6.02
N PRO A 26 2.76 -21.27 6.91
CA PRO A 26 2.50 -20.03 7.59
C PRO A 26 2.42 -18.91 6.55
N VAL A 27 1.40 -18.05 6.71
CA VAL A 27 1.27 -16.87 5.87
C VAL A 27 2.04 -15.74 6.50
N ASP A 28 3.12 -15.35 5.82
CA ASP A 28 3.90 -14.17 6.16
C ASP A 28 4.02 -13.22 4.96
N TYR A 29 4.55 -12.02 5.20
CA TYR A 29 4.75 -11.04 4.16
C TYR A 29 5.65 -11.55 3.02
N GLY A 30 6.71 -12.30 3.34
CA GLY A 30 7.64 -12.83 2.36
C GLY A 30 6.98 -13.85 1.42
N TYR A 31 6.13 -14.71 1.96
CA TYR A 31 5.34 -15.68 1.20
C TYR A 31 4.35 -14.98 0.26
N LEU A 32 3.59 -14.01 0.78
CA LEU A 32 2.66 -13.23 -0.04
C LEU A 32 3.38 -12.42 -1.13
N GLN A 33 4.56 -11.87 -0.82
CA GLN A 33 5.40 -11.17 -1.79
C GLN A 33 5.87 -12.11 -2.91
N GLN A 34 6.28 -13.34 -2.59
CA GLN A 34 6.69 -14.33 -3.58
C GLN A 34 5.54 -14.65 -4.55
N ILE A 35 4.33 -14.88 -4.01
CA ILE A 35 3.14 -15.15 -4.84
C ILE A 35 2.83 -13.93 -5.73
N ALA A 36 2.79 -12.73 -5.16
CA ALA A 36 2.47 -11.51 -5.90
C ALA A 36 3.49 -11.24 -7.03
N GLN A 37 4.80 -11.35 -6.74
CA GLN A 37 5.85 -11.19 -7.75
C GLN A 37 5.80 -12.26 -8.83
N THR A 38 5.47 -13.50 -8.46
CA THR A 38 5.35 -14.59 -9.42
C THR A 38 4.16 -14.35 -10.36
N ALA A 39 3.00 -13.98 -9.81
CA ALA A 39 1.83 -13.61 -10.61
C ALA A 39 2.12 -12.42 -11.55
N ASP A 40 2.80 -11.39 -11.03
CA ASP A 40 3.24 -10.22 -11.80
C ASP A 40 4.15 -10.62 -12.96
N ARG A 41 5.13 -11.50 -12.74
CA ARG A 41 6.07 -11.97 -13.79
C ARG A 41 5.41 -12.90 -14.81
N LEU A 42 4.51 -13.77 -14.38
CA LEU A 42 3.79 -14.70 -15.26
C LEU A 42 2.73 -14.02 -16.13
N GLY A 43 2.40 -12.75 -15.86
CA GLY A 43 1.49 -11.96 -16.69
C GLY A 43 0.02 -12.10 -16.29
N PHE A 44 -0.24 -12.46 -15.03
CA PHE A 44 -1.59 -12.33 -14.47
C PHE A 44 -2.02 -10.87 -14.49
N THR A 45 -3.30 -10.64 -14.77
CA THR A 45 -3.89 -9.30 -14.78
C THR A 45 -3.94 -8.71 -13.37
N GLY A 46 -4.14 -9.56 -12.37
CA GLY A 46 -4.17 -9.13 -10.97
C GLY A 46 -4.31 -10.27 -9.98
N VAL A 47 -4.40 -9.88 -8.72
CA VAL A 47 -4.67 -10.78 -7.58
C VAL A 47 -5.92 -10.33 -6.83
N LEU A 48 -6.74 -11.30 -6.44
CA LEU A 48 -7.81 -11.12 -5.46
C LEU A 48 -7.24 -11.25 -4.06
N ILE A 49 -7.47 -10.23 -3.23
CA ILE A 49 -7.11 -10.24 -1.81
C ILE A 49 -8.41 -10.39 -1.02
N PRO A 50 -8.62 -11.52 -0.32
CA PRO A 50 -9.85 -11.77 0.41
C PRO A 50 -9.96 -10.85 1.63
N THR A 51 -11.17 -10.75 2.16
CA THR A 51 -11.45 -10.11 3.46
C THR A 51 -12.20 -11.09 4.35
N GLY A 52 -11.93 -11.09 5.64
CA GLY A 52 -12.50 -12.04 6.60
C GLY A 52 -11.99 -11.78 8.02
N ARG A 53 -12.61 -12.42 9.02
CA ARG A 53 -12.13 -12.29 10.41
C ARG A 53 -10.78 -12.97 10.63
N SER A 54 -10.52 -14.02 9.87
CA SER A 54 -9.29 -14.81 9.93
C SER A 54 -8.30 -14.42 8.83
N CYS A 55 -8.54 -13.31 8.14
CA CYS A 55 -7.67 -12.75 7.12
C CYS A 55 -7.00 -11.48 7.66
N GLU A 56 -5.81 -11.21 7.18
CA GLU A 56 -5.11 -9.95 7.28
C GLU A 56 -5.92 -8.86 6.56
N ASP A 57 -5.69 -7.60 6.95
CA ASP A 57 -6.38 -6.47 6.34
C ASP A 57 -6.02 -6.35 4.86
N ALA A 58 -7.04 -6.47 4.00
CA ALA A 58 -6.85 -6.55 2.55
C ALA A 58 -6.27 -5.26 1.95
N TRP A 59 -6.59 -4.09 2.52
CA TRP A 59 -6.04 -2.81 2.09
C TRP A 59 -4.55 -2.70 2.44
N LEU A 60 -4.17 -3.11 3.65
CA LEU A 60 -2.78 -3.09 4.09
C LEU A 60 -1.92 -4.07 3.29
N VAL A 61 -2.42 -5.28 3.05
CA VAL A 61 -1.75 -6.27 2.20
C VAL A 61 -1.57 -5.70 0.78
N ALA A 62 -2.63 -5.15 0.16
CA ALA A 62 -2.53 -4.53 -1.16
C ALA A 62 -1.48 -3.42 -1.20
N ALA A 63 -1.53 -2.47 -0.26
CA ALA A 63 -0.59 -1.36 -0.17
C ALA A 63 0.87 -1.82 -0.02
N SER A 64 1.11 -2.86 0.78
CA SER A 64 2.44 -3.44 1.01
C SER A 64 3.03 -4.13 -0.23
N MET A 65 2.19 -4.52 -1.19
CA MET A 65 2.58 -5.20 -2.43
C MET A 65 2.80 -4.24 -3.61
N ILE A 66 2.33 -2.99 -3.52
CA ILE A 66 2.58 -1.95 -4.52
C ILE A 66 4.08 -1.75 -4.82
N PRO A 67 4.99 -1.59 -3.83
CA PRO A 67 6.39 -1.32 -4.15
C PRO A 67 7.15 -2.52 -4.72
N VAL A 68 6.60 -3.74 -4.60
CA VAL A 68 7.28 -4.99 -4.97
C VAL A 68 6.72 -5.65 -6.23
N THR A 69 5.72 -5.04 -6.87
CA THR A 69 5.11 -5.46 -8.15
C THR A 69 5.13 -4.31 -9.15
N GLN A 70 4.96 -4.57 -10.45
CA GLN A 70 5.05 -3.52 -11.49
C GLN A 70 3.76 -3.34 -12.28
N ARG A 71 3.06 -4.42 -12.64
CA ARG A 71 1.86 -4.37 -13.51
C ARG A 71 0.62 -5.02 -12.89
N LEU A 72 0.81 -5.80 -11.81
CA LEU A 72 -0.24 -6.52 -11.13
C LEU A 72 -1.31 -5.58 -10.55
N LYS A 73 -2.58 -5.84 -10.86
CA LYS A 73 -3.72 -5.14 -10.26
C LYS A 73 -4.15 -5.81 -8.97
N PHE A 74 -4.56 -5.04 -7.98
CA PHE A 74 -5.06 -5.54 -6.71
C PHE A 74 -6.58 -5.40 -6.64
N LEU A 75 -7.28 -6.54 -6.63
CA LEU A 75 -8.71 -6.61 -6.41
C LEU A 75 -8.96 -6.81 -4.91
N VAL A 76 -9.24 -5.73 -4.21
CA VAL A 76 -9.47 -5.71 -2.76
C VAL A 76 -10.95 -5.92 -2.46
N ALA A 77 -11.27 -6.93 -1.64
CA ALA A 77 -12.64 -7.19 -1.22
C ALA A 77 -13.13 -6.14 -0.19
N LEU A 78 -14.33 -5.58 -0.43
CA LEU A 78 -14.98 -4.63 0.46
C LEU A 78 -16.13 -5.30 1.23
N ARG A 79 -16.25 -4.97 2.53
CA ARG A 79 -17.35 -5.45 3.40
C ARG A 79 -18.23 -4.28 3.86
N PRO A 80 -19.33 -3.97 3.14
CA PRO A 80 -20.10 -2.73 3.34
C PRO A 80 -20.68 -2.55 4.75
N SER A 81 -21.01 -3.65 5.45
CA SER A 81 -21.56 -3.61 6.81
C SER A 81 -20.53 -3.21 7.88
N VAL A 82 -19.23 -3.20 7.55
CA VAL A 82 -18.14 -2.99 8.51
C VAL A 82 -17.40 -1.66 8.26
N VAL A 83 -17.34 -1.20 7.00
CA VAL A 83 -16.62 0.01 6.62
C VAL A 83 -17.58 1.04 6.05
N SER A 84 -17.52 2.27 6.57
CA SER A 84 -18.29 3.40 6.03
C SER A 84 -17.92 3.65 4.55
N PRO A 85 -18.89 3.91 3.66
CA PRO A 85 -18.63 4.21 2.24
C PRO A 85 -17.61 5.34 2.04
N THR A 86 -17.65 6.36 2.90
CA THR A 86 -16.72 7.50 2.83
C THR A 86 -15.29 7.09 3.16
N VAL A 87 -15.10 6.17 4.10
CA VAL A 87 -13.78 5.64 4.47
C VAL A 87 -13.24 4.75 3.36
N ALA A 88 -14.08 3.83 2.85
CA ALA A 88 -13.72 2.96 1.73
C ALA A 88 -13.33 3.76 0.48
N ALA A 89 -14.06 4.84 0.17
CA ALA A 89 -13.74 5.72 -0.94
C ALA A 89 -12.39 6.45 -0.76
N ARG A 90 -12.08 6.91 0.46
CA ARG A 90 -10.78 7.53 0.77
C ARG A 90 -9.63 6.53 0.60
N GLN A 91 -9.80 5.31 1.11
CA GLN A 91 -8.79 4.25 0.98
C GLN A 91 -8.57 3.85 -0.49
N ALA A 92 -9.64 3.76 -1.28
CA ALA A 92 -9.56 3.46 -2.71
C ALA A 92 -8.91 4.58 -3.52
N GLY A 93 -9.13 5.84 -3.13
CA GLY A 93 -8.58 7.02 -3.79
C GLY A 93 -7.15 7.37 -3.37
N ASP A 94 -6.68 6.83 -2.25
CA ASP A 94 -5.31 7.00 -1.76
C ASP A 94 -4.44 5.82 -2.22
N PRO A 95 -3.71 5.94 -3.34
CA PRO A 95 -2.64 4.99 -3.63
C PRO A 95 -1.62 5.20 -2.52
N GLY A 96 -1.59 4.27 -1.55
CA GLY A 96 -0.81 4.38 -0.31
C GLY A 96 0.60 4.94 -0.54
N PRO A 97 1.23 5.52 0.49
CA PRO A 97 2.39 6.41 0.34
C PRO A 97 3.39 5.78 -0.62
N ALA A 98 3.56 6.40 -1.79
CA ALA A 98 4.54 5.97 -2.76
C ALA A 98 5.87 5.81 -2.03
N VAL A 99 6.28 4.57 -1.75
CA VAL A 99 7.58 4.26 -1.18
C VAL A 99 8.57 4.69 -2.24
N LYS A 100 9.04 5.93 -2.10
CA LYS A 100 10.06 6.53 -2.97
C LYS A 100 11.23 5.55 -2.93
N ARG A 101 11.52 4.90 -4.07
CA ARG A 101 12.65 3.96 -4.19
C ARG A 101 13.88 4.57 -3.51
N PRO A 102 14.48 3.93 -2.49
CA PRO A 102 15.71 4.43 -1.89
C PRO A 102 16.81 4.28 -2.94
N GLY A 103 17.13 5.38 -3.64
CA GLY A 103 18.07 5.38 -4.76
C GLY A 103 18.10 6.67 -5.56
N ALA A 104 17.07 7.53 -5.47
CA ALA A 104 17.17 8.88 -6.00
C ALA A 104 17.75 9.84 -4.95
N VAL A 105 19.09 9.86 -4.84
CA VAL A 105 19.81 11.05 -4.34
C VAL A 105 19.38 12.23 -5.22
N GLN A 106 18.44 13.03 -4.72
CA GLN A 106 18.20 14.37 -5.25
C GLN A 106 19.17 15.31 -4.55
N SER A 107 20.39 15.30 -5.08
CA SER A 107 21.26 16.47 -5.03
C SER A 107 20.52 17.64 -5.69
N GLY A 108 20.38 18.76 -4.99
CA GLY A 108 20.07 20.04 -5.63
C GLY A 108 18.71 20.66 -5.28
N HIS A 109 18.80 21.66 -4.42
CA HIS A 109 18.02 22.90 -4.44
C HIS A 109 16.61 23.01 -3.82
N ARG A 110 16.65 23.75 -2.70
CA ARG A 110 15.74 24.86 -2.31
C ARG A 110 14.32 24.48 -1.91
N GLN A 111 14.20 24.19 -0.61
CA GLN A 111 13.05 24.51 0.22
C GLN A 111 12.49 25.90 -0.12
N ARG A 112 11.31 25.96 -0.75
CA ARG A 112 10.46 27.16 -0.70
C ARG A 112 9.44 26.95 0.40
N SER A 113 9.83 27.47 1.57
CA SER A 113 8.99 27.72 2.73
C SER A 113 7.71 28.44 2.33
N CYS A 114 6.56 27.80 2.59
CA CYS A 114 5.30 28.49 2.86
C CYS A 114 5.51 29.41 4.07
N ARG A 115 5.89 30.66 3.82
CA ARG A 115 5.75 31.78 4.77
C ARG A 115 5.16 32.97 4.03
N THR A 116 3.86 32.91 3.81
CA THR A 116 3.01 34.09 3.64
C THR A 116 2.94 34.82 4.98
N GLY A 117 3.29 36.12 5.00
CA GLY A 117 2.84 37.02 6.07
C GLY A 117 3.89 37.88 6.80
N ARG A 118 4.47 38.86 6.09
CA ARG A 118 4.78 40.24 6.56
C ARG A 118 5.79 40.50 7.72
N ARG A 119 6.94 41.01 7.26
CA ARG A 119 7.72 42.19 7.73
C ARG A 119 8.24 42.23 9.18
N ARG A 120 9.45 41.69 9.38
CA ARG A 120 10.39 42.15 10.41
C ARG A 120 10.99 43.51 9.99
N ARG A 121 10.71 44.58 10.73
CA ARG A 121 11.61 45.75 10.84
C ARG A 121 12.46 45.57 12.11
N LEU A 122 13.77 45.58 11.94
CA LEU A 122 14.80 45.54 13.00
C LEU A 122 15.18 46.99 13.43
N PRO A 123 15.94 47.18 14.53
CA PRO A 123 15.63 48.12 15.60
C PRO A 123 16.37 49.46 15.51
N ARG A 124 15.95 50.44 16.32
CA ARG A 124 16.80 51.58 16.73
C ARG A 124 16.84 51.70 18.26
N PRO A 125 18.02 51.91 18.86
CA PRO A 125 18.19 52.10 20.30
C PRO A 125 18.12 53.58 20.71
N HIS A 126 17.99 53.80 22.03
CA HIS A 126 18.19 55.02 22.84
C HIS A 126 16.97 55.81 23.36
N ARG A 127 16.76 55.70 24.68
CA ARG A 127 16.92 56.75 25.73
C ARG A 127 16.46 56.12 27.06
N ALA A 128 17.18 56.05 28.18
CA ALA A 128 17.99 57.06 28.88
C ALA A 128 17.21 58.36 29.12
N LEU A 129 16.33 58.32 30.12
CA LEU A 129 16.14 59.30 31.20
C LEU A 129 15.26 58.65 32.27
#